data_AF-A0A7J4PCD6-F1
#
_entry.id   AF-A0A7J4PCD6-F1
#
_cell.length_a   1.000
_cell.length_b   1.000
_cell.length_c   1.000
_cell.angle_alpha   90.00
_cell.angle_beta   90.00
_cell.angle_gamma   90.00
#
_symmetry.space_group_name_H-M   'P 1'
#
loop_
_entity.id
_entity.type
_entity.pdbx_description
1 polymer ?
#
loop_
_entity_poly.entity_id
_entity_poly.type
_entity_poly.pdbx_seq_one_letter_code
_entity_poly.pdbx_strand_id
1 'polypeptide(L)'
;MQSILTTPSGYWDPLMWLFGLAVAIGFALFIRSLGQKSYNKETDQTKPFISGNPEVSKSESHVKASNLYWGFMESLKSYYSKIMRFHTGNVNDYVLLLVFVIAVMFLIIVLAGVI
;
A
#
# COMPACT_ATOMS: atom_id res chain seq x y z
N MET A 1 -15.47 -37.81 -9.01
CA MET A 1 -14.61 -37.51 -7.86
C MET A 1 -14.44 -35.99 -7.83
N GLN A 2 -15.11 -35.28 -6.91
CA GLN A 2 -14.99 -33.83 -6.81
C GLN A 2 -13.65 -33.49 -6.15
N SER A 3 -12.77 -32.82 -6.88
CA SER A 3 -11.54 -32.25 -6.34
C SER A 3 -11.89 -31.02 -5.50
N ILE A 4 -12.07 -31.21 -4.19
CA ILE A 4 -12.20 -30.11 -3.24
C ILE A 4 -10.80 -29.51 -3.09
N LEU A 5 -10.61 -28.31 -3.64
CA LEU A 5 -9.46 -27.48 -3.32
C LEU A 5 -9.62 -27.01 -1.86
N THR A 6 -8.96 -27.67 -0.93
CA THR A 6 -8.89 -27.23 0.47
C THR A 6 -8.01 -25.99 0.54
N THR A 7 -8.60 -24.80 0.57
CA THR A 7 -7.88 -23.56 0.87
C THR A 7 -7.76 -23.39 2.38
N PRO A 8 -6.56 -23.08 2.94
CA PRO A 8 -6.39 -22.86 4.38
C PRO A 8 -7.16 -21.65 4.92
N SER A 9 -7.57 -20.75 4.04
CA SER A 9 -8.15 -19.44 4.36
C SER A 9 -9.68 -19.37 4.24
N GLY A 10 -10.35 -20.51 4.01
CA GLY A 10 -11.78 -20.54 3.71
C GLY A 10 -12.11 -20.07 2.29
N TYR A 11 -13.36 -20.31 1.87
CA TYR A 11 -13.89 -19.90 0.57
C TYR A 11 -14.20 -18.39 0.58
N TRP A 12 -13.68 -17.64 -0.38
CA TRP A 12 -13.99 -16.22 -0.56
C TRP A 12 -15.36 -16.11 -1.24
N ASP A 13 -16.41 -15.91 -0.46
CA ASP A 13 -17.77 -15.73 -0.99
C ASP A 13 -18.07 -14.23 -1.18
N PRO A 14 -18.14 -13.74 -2.44
CA PRO A 14 -18.43 -12.33 -2.72
C PRO A 14 -19.79 -11.88 -2.16
N LEU A 15 -20.78 -12.78 -2.07
CA LEU A 15 -22.11 -12.45 -1.54
C LEU A 15 -22.05 -12.17 -0.04
N MET A 16 -21.22 -12.91 0.70
CA MET A 16 -21.02 -12.67 2.13
C MET A 16 -20.33 -11.33 2.40
N TRP A 17 -19.41 -10.90 1.54
CA TRP A 17 -18.80 -9.57 1.62
C TRP A 17 -19.80 -8.44 1.37
N LEU A 18 -20.66 -8.59 0.35
CA LEU A 18 -21.72 -7.62 0.06
C LEU A 18 -22.72 -7.53 1.21
N PHE A 19 -23.10 -8.67 1.81
CA PHE A 19 -23.95 -8.71 2.98
C PHE A 19 -23.30 -7.99 4.18
N GLY A 20 -22.03 -8.28 4.47
CA GLY A 20 -21.29 -7.58 5.53
C GLY A 20 -21.22 -6.07 5.32
N LEU A 21 -20.99 -5.61 4.08
CA LEU A 21 -21.00 -4.20 3.73
C LEU A 21 -22.38 -3.56 3.96
N ALA A 22 -23.46 -4.25 3.55
CA ALA A 22 -24.83 -3.76 3.76
C ALA A 22 -25.16 -3.62 5.25
N VAL A 23 -24.78 -4.59 6.07
CA VAL A 23 -24.94 -4.54 7.53
C VAL A 23 -24.15 -3.37 8.12
N ALA A 24 -22.89 -3.18 7.72
CA ALA A 24 -22.06 -2.08 8.20
C ALA A 24 -22.64 -0.69 7.85
N ILE A 25 -23.15 -0.52 6.62
CA ILE A 25 -23.83 0.72 6.20
C ILE A 25 -25.10 0.92 7.04
N GLY A 26 -25.90 -0.13 7.24
CA GLY A 26 -27.10 -0.08 8.06
C GLY A 26 -26.81 0.39 9.49
N PHE A 27 -25.79 -0.18 10.14
CA PHE A 27 -25.34 0.24 11.46
C PHE A 27 -24.82 1.68 11.48
N ALA A 28 -24.03 2.09 10.48
CA ALA A 28 -23.54 3.46 10.39
C ALA A 28 -24.68 4.47 10.27
N LEU A 29 -25.70 4.18 9.45
CA LEU A 29 -26.89 5.01 9.30
C LEU A 29 -27.75 5.02 10.57
N PHE A 30 -27.89 3.88 11.24
CA PHE A 30 -28.59 3.78 12.52
C PHE A 30 -27.91 4.65 13.59
N ILE A 31 -26.59 4.50 13.77
CA ILE A 31 -25.81 5.34 14.71
C ILE A 31 -25.94 6.82 14.34
N ARG A 32 -25.81 7.16 13.05
CA ARG A 32 -26.01 8.53 12.57
C ARG A 32 -27.40 9.07 12.90
N SER A 33 -28.44 8.24 12.85
CA SER A 33 -29.82 8.65 13.17
C SER A 33 -30.03 8.99 14.64
N LEU A 34 -29.19 8.47 15.54
CA LEU A 34 -29.19 8.78 16.97
C LEU A 34 -28.46 10.11 17.29
N GLY A 35 -27.72 10.67 16.33
CA GLY A 35 -26.97 11.90 16.49
C GLY A 35 -27.86 13.15 16.61
N GLN A 36 -27.41 14.15 17.37
CA GLN A 36 -28.11 15.42 17.53
C GLN A 36 -28.10 16.22 16.22
N LYS A 37 -29.28 16.64 15.75
CA LYS A 37 -29.43 17.39 14.49
C LYS A 37 -29.08 18.88 14.63
N SER A 38 -29.10 19.39 15.86
CA SER A 38 -28.94 20.82 16.18
C SER A 38 -27.48 21.26 16.31
N TYR A 39 -26.62 20.88 15.37
CA TYR A 39 -25.26 21.44 15.32
C TYR A 39 -25.30 22.80 14.62
N ASN A 40 -24.42 23.71 15.05
CA ASN A 40 -24.35 25.04 14.45
C ASN A 40 -23.63 24.95 13.09
N LYS A 41 -24.42 24.90 12.03
CA LYS A 41 -23.94 24.95 10.65
C LYS A 41 -23.10 26.22 10.46
N GLU A 42 -22.03 26.12 9.70
CA GLU A 42 -21.09 27.23 9.41
C GLU A 42 -20.24 27.71 10.59
N THR A 43 -20.25 27.00 11.72
CA THR A 43 -19.32 27.25 12.83
C THR A 43 -18.15 26.26 12.83
N ASP A 44 -17.17 26.49 13.70
CA ASP A 44 -16.06 25.55 13.94
C ASP A 44 -16.53 24.16 14.39
N GLN A 45 -17.79 23.99 14.83
CA GLN A 45 -18.39 22.67 15.10
C GLN A 45 -18.51 21.78 13.86
N THR A 46 -18.40 22.36 12.66
CA THR A 46 -18.40 21.63 11.38
C THR A 46 -17.01 21.33 10.84
N LYS A 47 -15.95 21.86 11.48
CA LYS A 47 -14.57 21.62 11.11
C LYS A 47 -14.04 20.35 11.78
N PRO A 48 -13.09 19.64 11.15
CA PRO A 48 -12.39 18.54 11.80
C PRO A 48 -11.71 19.00 13.10
N PHE A 49 -11.75 18.19 14.14
CA PHE A 49 -11.02 18.46 15.37
C PHE A 49 -9.53 18.15 15.16
N ILE A 50 -8.70 19.19 14.99
CA ILE A 50 -7.23 19.08 14.81
C ILE A 50 -6.48 19.49 16.09
N SER A 51 -7.04 19.16 17.26
CA SER A 51 -6.44 19.50 18.57
C SER A 51 -6.11 20.99 18.73
N GLY A 52 -6.96 21.87 18.18
CA GLY A 52 -6.76 23.32 18.24
C GLY A 52 -5.85 23.92 17.16
N ASN A 53 -5.30 23.11 16.25
CA ASN A 53 -4.57 23.63 15.09
C ASN A 53 -5.54 24.15 14.01
N PRO A 54 -5.16 25.21 13.27
CA PRO A 54 -5.92 25.66 12.12
C PRO A 54 -5.98 24.55 11.06
N GLU A 55 -7.11 24.47 10.36
CA GLU A 55 -7.24 23.59 9.21
C GLU A 55 -6.29 24.04 8.09
N VAL A 56 -5.33 23.19 7.76
CA VAL A 56 -4.47 23.34 6.58
C VAL A 56 -5.08 22.63 5.39
N SER A 57 -4.58 22.89 4.19
CA SER A 57 -5.07 22.19 2.99
C SER A 57 -4.99 20.66 3.17
N LYS A 58 -5.90 19.89 2.56
CA LYS A 58 -5.87 18.41 2.63
C LYS A 58 -4.51 17.83 2.24
N SER A 59 -3.82 18.46 1.30
CA SER A 59 -2.46 18.08 0.89
C SER A 59 -1.42 18.29 1.98
N GLU A 60 -1.61 19.27 2.85
CA GLU A 60 -0.70 19.63 3.94
C GLU A 60 -1.06 18.94 5.25
N SER A 61 -2.31 18.50 5.42
CA SER A 61 -2.76 17.81 6.65
C SER A 61 -2.33 16.34 6.70
N HIS A 62 -1.90 15.76 5.57
CA HIS A 62 -1.47 14.36 5.52
C HIS A 62 0.00 14.21 5.90
N VAL A 63 0.29 13.25 6.78
CA VAL A 63 1.65 12.76 6.98
C VAL A 63 2.10 12.10 5.67
N LYS A 64 3.07 12.71 4.98
CA LYS A 64 3.59 12.17 3.71
C LYS A 64 4.16 10.78 3.95
N ALA A 65 3.98 9.87 3.00
CA ALA A 65 4.53 8.51 3.06
C ALA A 65 6.07 8.52 3.29
N SER A 66 6.75 9.54 2.76
CA SER A 66 8.18 9.80 3.00
C SER A 66 8.52 10.01 4.48
N ASN A 67 7.60 10.58 5.27
CA ASN A 67 7.81 10.84 6.69
C ASN A 67 7.68 9.56 7.52
N LEU A 68 6.82 8.62 7.09
CA LEU A 68 6.60 7.35 7.80
C LEU A 68 7.86 6.46 7.80
N TYR A 69 8.59 6.46 6.69
CA TYR A 69 9.81 5.67 6.51
C TYR A 69 11.08 6.51 6.59
N TRP A 70 10.99 7.77 7.05
CA TRP A 70 12.13 8.68 7.02
C TRP A 70 13.34 8.11 7.76
N GLY A 71 13.15 7.62 8.99
CA GLY A 71 14.25 7.05 9.78
C GLY A 71 14.90 5.84 9.12
N PHE A 72 14.09 4.96 8.51
CA PHE A 72 14.58 3.81 7.76
C PHE A 72 15.36 4.24 6.51
N MET A 73 14.79 5.13 5.68
CA MET A 73 15.45 5.62 4.46
C MET A 73 16.72 6.41 4.75
N GLU A 74 16.71 7.25 5.78
CA GLU A 74 17.89 8.04 6.16
C GLU A 74 19.01 7.13 6.69
N SER A 75 18.67 6.11 7.51
CA SER A 75 19.66 5.12 7.99
C SER A 75 20.32 4.32 6.87
N LEU A 76 19.60 4.08 5.76
CA LEU A 76 20.06 3.32 4.60
C LEU A 76 20.41 4.20 3.39
N LYS A 77 20.50 5.51 3.56
CA LYS A 77 20.69 6.46 2.46
C LYS A 77 21.93 6.18 1.61
N SER A 78 23.02 5.77 2.26
CA SER A 78 24.27 5.37 1.56
C SER A 78 24.08 4.13 0.69
N TYR A 79 23.25 3.18 1.13
CA TYR A 79 22.91 1.98 0.37
C TYR A 79 21.98 2.32 -0.81
N TYR A 80 20.88 3.02 -0.55
CA TYR A 80 19.92 3.39 -1.59
C TYR A 80 20.52 4.31 -2.65
N SER A 81 21.35 5.28 -2.27
CA SER A 81 22.00 6.18 -3.22
C SER A 81 22.98 5.48 -4.18
N LYS A 82 23.47 4.29 -3.83
CA LYS A 82 24.27 3.44 -4.73
C LYS A 82 23.38 2.63 -5.65
N ILE A 83 22.34 1.99 -5.11
CA ILE A 83 21.44 1.13 -5.90
C ILE A 83 20.60 1.91 -6.90
N MET A 84 20.14 3.11 -6.51
CA MET A 84 19.39 3.97 -7.42
C MET A 84 20.17 4.35 -8.68
N ARG A 85 21.51 4.32 -8.66
CA ARG A 85 22.33 4.60 -9.86
C ARG A 85 22.15 3.57 -10.97
N PHE A 86 21.76 2.34 -10.63
CA PHE A 86 21.45 1.30 -11.60
C PHE A 86 20.06 1.47 -12.24
N HIS A 87 19.22 2.35 -11.71
CA HIS A 87 17.87 2.63 -12.23
C HIS A 87 17.89 3.89 -13.11
N THR A 88 18.63 3.81 -14.21
CA THR A 88 18.84 4.95 -15.14
C THR A 88 17.58 5.34 -15.90
N GLY A 89 16.61 4.42 -16.00
CA GLY A 89 15.41 4.58 -16.83
C GLY A 89 15.64 4.29 -18.32
N ASN A 90 16.87 3.93 -18.72
CA ASN A 90 17.19 3.54 -20.10
C ASN A 90 16.94 2.05 -20.29
N VAL A 91 16.04 1.69 -21.21
CA VAL A 91 15.67 0.30 -21.52
C VAL A 91 16.90 -0.56 -21.87
N ASN A 92 17.89 0.01 -22.56
CA ASN A 92 19.10 -0.72 -22.97
C ASN A 92 19.90 -1.22 -21.75
N ASP A 93 19.95 -0.46 -20.65
CA ASP A 93 20.69 -0.85 -19.45
C ASP A 93 20.03 -2.08 -18.78
N TYR A 94 18.70 -2.18 -18.84
CA TYR A 94 17.95 -3.34 -18.33
C TYR A 94 18.11 -4.56 -19.23
N VAL A 95 18.11 -4.38 -20.56
CA VAL A 95 18.37 -5.48 -21.51
C VAL A 95 19.78 -6.02 -21.33
N LEU A 96 20.77 -5.14 -21.14
CA LEU A 96 22.14 -5.52 -20.87
C LEU A 96 22.25 -6.32 -19.56
N LEU A 97 21.59 -5.86 -18.49
CA LEU A 97 21.57 -6.57 -17.22
C LEU A 97 20.92 -7.95 -17.35
N LEU A 98 19.84 -8.09 -18.13
CA LEU A 98 19.19 -9.37 -18.40
C LEU A 98 20.14 -10.35 -19.12
N VAL A 99 20.76 -9.90 -20.21
CA VAL A 99 21.72 -10.73 -20.97
C VAL A 99 22.91 -11.13 -20.08
N PHE A 100 23.40 -10.22 -19.25
CA PHE A 100 24.46 -10.50 -18.30
C PHE A 100 24.06 -11.57 -17.27
N VAL A 101 22.87 -11.46 -16.66
CA VAL A 101 22.36 -12.47 -15.72
C VAL A 101 22.21 -13.84 -16.40
N ILE A 102 21.69 -13.88 -17.62
CA ILE A 102 21.59 -15.12 -18.40
C ILE A 102 22.97 -15.73 -18.65
N ALA A 103 23.96 -14.93 -19.06
CA ALA A 103 25.33 -15.40 -19.27
C ALA A 103 25.97 -15.95 -17.99
N VAL A 104 25.77 -15.28 -16.85
CA VAL A 104 26.23 -15.73 -15.53
C VAL A 104 25.55 -17.05 -15.14
N MET A 105 24.24 -17.19 -15.37
CA MET A 105 23.53 -18.44 -15.09
C MET A 105 24.07 -19.61 -15.93
N PHE A 106 24.30 -19.40 -17.23
CA PHE A 106 24.91 -20.42 -18.08
C PHE A 106 26.30 -20.81 -17.60
N LEU A 107 27.14 -19.83 -17.24
CA LEU A 107 28.46 -20.10 -16.68
C LEU A 107 28.39 -20.94 -15.41
N ILE A 108 27.47 -20.61 -14.49
CA ILE A 108 27.25 -21.38 -13.26
C ILE A 108 26.84 -22.82 -13.57
N ILE A 109 25.90 -23.02 -14.51
CA ILE A 109 25.40 -24.35 -14.88
C ILE A 109 26.53 -25.21 -15.46
N VAL A 110 27.37 -24.64 -16.34
CA VAL A 110 28.53 -25.33 -16.93
C VAL A 110 29.57 -25.65 -15.85
N LEU A 111 29.89 -24.70 -14.97
CA LEU A 111 30.85 -24.91 -13.89
C LEU A 111 30.35 -25.92 -12.83
N ALA A 112 29.04 -25.99 -12.61
CA ALA A 112 28.42 -26.95 -11.70
C ALA A 112 28.32 -28.38 -12.29
N GLY A 113 28.72 -28.59 -13.56
CA GLY A 113 28.67 -29.90 -14.21
C GLY A 113 27.24 -30.43 -14.44
N VAL A 114 26.26 -29.51 -14.50
CA VAL A 114 24.85 -29.86 -14.75
C VAL A 114 24.59 -30.04 -16.26
N ILE A 115 25.55 -29.66 -17.11
CA ILE A 115 25.63 -29.90 -18.55
C ILE A 115 27.01 -30.49 -18.86
#